data_AF-A0A238UV30-F1
#
_entry.id   AF-A0A238UV30-F1
#
_cell.length_a   1.000
_cell.length_b   1.000
_cell.length_c   1.000
_cell.angle_alpha   90.00
_cell.angle_beta   90.00
_cell.angle_gamma   90.00
#
_symmetry.space_group_name_H-M   'P 1'
#
loop_
_entity.id
_entity.type
_entity.pdbx_description
1 polymer ?
#
loop_
_entity_poly.entity_id
_entity_poly.type
_entity_poly.pdbx_seq_one_letter_code
_entity_poly.pdbx_strand_id
1 'polypeptide(L)'
;MTDERFWDVIEAAWAPLGAEVGAARRALTTRDPSTDAWEMTEVSVVTKALDAFLGNLAAAARDLTADELTGLDRSCERLLHEIDRADVHAVTDGSDDGFLYARGFIVALGRDFYTAVAANPLIAVPDADCESMCYFFSHVHHKRFGTFPDTGSSISRESCTNHDGWPD
;
A
#
# COMPACT_ATOMS: atom_id res chain seq x y z
N MET A 1 3.34 -18.13 0.27
CA MET A 1 2.30 -17.31 -0.38
C MET A 1 2.97 -16.47 -1.45
N THR A 2 2.37 -16.30 -2.62
CA THR A 2 2.90 -15.44 -3.70
C THR A 2 2.31 -14.03 -3.61
N ASP A 3 2.98 -13.03 -4.18
CA ASP A 3 2.41 -11.67 -4.28
C ASP A 3 1.11 -11.62 -5.05
N GLU A 4 0.90 -12.55 -5.98
CA GLU A 4 -0.36 -12.65 -6.73
C GLU A 4 -1.55 -12.80 -5.77
N ARG A 5 -1.43 -13.67 -4.76
CA ARG A 5 -2.50 -13.82 -3.76
C ARG A 5 -2.69 -12.56 -2.92
N PHE A 6 -1.61 -11.84 -2.60
CA PHE A 6 -1.71 -10.56 -1.91
C PHE A 6 -2.50 -9.55 -2.74
N TRP A 7 -2.15 -9.39 -4.01
CA TRP A 7 -2.83 -8.48 -4.92
C TRP A 7 -4.29 -8.89 -5.17
N ASP A 8 -4.59 -10.18 -5.29
CA ASP A 8 -5.97 -10.68 -5.42
C ASP A 8 -6.84 -10.25 -4.22
N VAL A 9 -6.28 -10.28 -3.01
CA VAL A 9 -6.98 -9.84 -1.79
C VAL A 9 -7.20 -8.32 -1.80
N ILE A 10 -6.22 -7.54 -2.26
CA ILE A 10 -6.37 -6.08 -2.42
C ILE A 10 -7.45 -5.75 -3.45
N GLU A 11 -7.44 -6.38 -4.62
CA GLU A 11 -8.47 -6.15 -5.64
C GLU A 11 -9.86 -6.60 -5.19
N ALA A 12 -9.96 -7.73 -4.48
CA ALA A 12 -11.22 -8.19 -3.90
C ALA A 12 -11.79 -7.20 -2.87
N ALA A 13 -10.94 -6.48 -2.14
CA ALA A 13 -11.38 -5.47 -1.18
C ALA A 13 -11.85 -4.16 -1.85
N TRP A 14 -11.31 -3.82 -3.01
CA TRP A 14 -11.77 -2.67 -3.80
C TRP A 14 -13.03 -2.95 -4.63
N ALA A 15 -13.21 -4.17 -5.13
CA ALA A 15 -14.29 -4.53 -6.06
C ALA A 15 -15.70 -4.11 -5.59
N PRO A 16 -16.10 -4.22 -4.31
CA PRO A 16 -17.42 -3.81 -3.84
C PRO A 16 -17.68 -2.29 -3.87
N LEU A 17 -16.63 -1.47 -4.00
CA LEU A 17 -16.76 -0.01 -3.99
C LEU A 17 -17.20 0.58 -5.34
N GLY A 18 -17.40 -0.28 -6.34
CA GLY A 18 -18.05 0.07 -7.60
C GLY A 18 -17.09 0.58 -8.68
N ALA A 19 -17.66 0.73 -9.88
CA ALA A 19 -16.90 1.02 -11.09
C ALA A 19 -16.24 2.41 -11.09
N GLU A 20 -16.84 3.39 -10.42
CA GLU A 20 -16.29 4.75 -10.30
C GLU A 20 -14.97 4.75 -9.54
N VAL A 21 -14.94 4.16 -8.34
CA VAL A 21 -13.71 4.03 -7.53
C VAL A 21 -12.66 3.22 -8.28
N GLY A 22 -13.05 2.13 -8.93
CA GLY A 22 -12.14 1.33 -9.74
C GLY A 22 -11.58 2.10 -10.95
N ALA A 23 -12.37 2.97 -11.59
CA ALA A 23 -11.91 3.81 -12.68
C ALA A 23 -10.95 4.89 -12.19
N ALA A 24 -11.23 5.54 -11.06
CA ALA A 24 -10.35 6.52 -10.44
C ALA A 24 -8.98 5.90 -10.09
N ARG A 25 -8.95 4.74 -9.43
CA ARG A 25 -7.70 4.00 -9.14
C ARG A 25 -6.87 3.75 -10.41
N ARG A 26 -7.51 3.26 -11.48
CA ARG A 26 -6.82 2.99 -12.75
C ARG A 26 -6.31 4.27 -13.42
N ALA A 27 -7.08 5.35 -13.39
CA ALA A 27 -6.66 6.62 -13.97
C ALA A 27 -5.41 7.19 -13.28
N LEU A 28 -5.23 6.95 -11.97
CA LEU A 28 -4.02 7.36 -11.24
C LEU A 28 -2.76 6.65 -11.74
N THR A 29 -2.86 5.45 -12.31
CA THR A 29 -1.68 4.70 -12.85
C THR A 29 -1.01 5.40 -14.03
N THR A 30 -1.72 6.31 -14.69
CA THR A 30 -1.25 7.08 -15.85
C THR A 30 -1.47 8.58 -15.64
N ARG A 31 -1.50 9.05 -14.39
CA ARG A 31 -1.67 10.48 -14.10
C ARG A 31 -0.55 11.30 -14.75
N ASP A 32 -0.85 12.54 -15.14
CA ASP A 32 0.16 13.50 -15.55
C ASP A 32 0.87 14.05 -14.30
N PRO A 33 2.18 13.81 -14.12
CA PRO A 33 2.91 14.32 -12.95
C PRO A 33 2.96 15.84 -12.84
N SER A 34 2.74 16.57 -13.95
CA SER A 34 2.72 18.03 -13.95
C SER A 34 1.40 18.63 -13.44
N THR A 35 0.36 17.82 -13.33
CA THR A 35 -0.91 18.21 -12.74
C THR A 35 -0.83 18.07 -11.22
N ASP A 36 -1.29 19.09 -10.49
CA ASP A 36 -1.43 19.00 -9.03
C ASP A 36 -2.39 17.85 -8.70
N ALA A 37 -1.88 16.86 -7.97
CA ALA A 37 -2.64 15.65 -7.66
C ALA A 37 -3.88 15.96 -6.82
N TRP A 38 -3.86 17.03 -6.01
CA TRP A 38 -5.00 17.42 -5.18
C TRP A 38 -6.10 18.16 -5.95
N GLU A 39 -5.83 18.60 -7.18
CA GLU A 39 -6.85 19.09 -8.11
C GLU A 39 -7.53 17.96 -8.89
N MET A 40 -6.96 16.74 -8.88
CA MET A 40 -7.52 15.58 -9.56
C MET A 40 -8.72 15.02 -8.81
N THR A 41 -9.84 14.83 -9.51
CA THR A 41 -11.06 14.23 -8.93
C THR A 41 -10.80 12.79 -8.49
N GLU A 42 -9.95 12.07 -9.20
CA GLU A 42 -9.58 10.68 -8.94
C GLU A 42 -8.93 10.51 -7.57
N VAL A 43 -8.03 11.42 -7.17
CA VAL A 43 -7.42 11.40 -5.83
C VAL A 43 -8.48 11.60 -4.76
N SER A 44 -9.42 12.53 -4.95
CA SER A 44 -10.52 12.75 -4.00
C SER A 44 -11.44 11.53 -3.89
N VAL A 45 -11.75 10.87 -5.01
CA VAL A 45 -12.59 9.66 -5.02
C VAL A 45 -11.91 8.52 -4.27
N VAL A 46 -10.63 8.28 -4.53
CA VAL A 46 -9.88 7.19 -3.91
C VAL A 46 -9.67 7.44 -2.42
N THR A 47 -9.23 8.63 -2.02
CA THR A 47 -9.00 8.97 -0.60
C THR A 47 -10.26 8.83 0.24
N LYS A 48 -11.43 9.27 -0.26
CA LYS A 48 -12.73 9.08 0.40
C LYS A 48 -13.17 7.61 0.49
N ALA A 49 -12.65 6.76 -0.38
CA ALA A 49 -12.99 5.34 -0.44
C ALA A 49 -12.06 4.45 0.41
N LEU A 50 -10.93 4.97 0.90
CA LEU A 50 -9.93 4.19 1.65
C LEU A 50 -10.51 3.50 2.89
N ASP A 51 -11.31 4.19 3.70
CA ASP A 51 -11.91 3.59 4.91
C ASP A 51 -12.81 2.40 4.56
N ALA A 52 -13.60 2.51 3.49
CA ALA A 52 -14.46 1.44 3.03
C ALA A 52 -13.65 0.28 2.45
N PHE A 53 -12.55 0.58 1.75
CA PHE A 53 -11.59 -0.42 1.27
C PHE A 53 -10.97 -1.20 2.43
N LEU A 54 -10.46 -0.50 3.46
CA LEU A 54 -9.89 -1.13 4.66
C LEU A 54 -10.93 -1.99 5.40
N GLY A 55 -12.19 -1.54 5.43
CA GLY A 55 -13.31 -2.32 5.96
C GLY A 55 -13.54 -3.63 5.18
N ASN A 56 -13.54 -3.57 3.85
CA ASN A 56 -13.66 -4.75 3.00
C ASN A 56 -12.46 -5.68 3.12
N LEU A 57 -11.25 -5.11 3.20
CA LEU A 57 -10.01 -5.86 3.40
C LEU A 57 -10.04 -6.60 4.74
N ALA A 58 -10.58 -5.97 5.78
CA ALA A 58 -10.74 -6.59 7.10
C ALA A 58 -11.75 -7.74 7.06
N ALA A 59 -12.82 -7.61 6.28
CA ALA A 59 -13.78 -8.68 6.06
C ALA A 59 -13.14 -9.87 5.32
N ALA A 60 -12.37 -9.60 4.25
CA ALA A 60 -11.67 -10.63 3.48
C ALA A 60 -10.60 -11.35 4.31
N ALA A 61 -9.92 -10.65 5.21
CA ALA A 61 -8.88 -11.20 6.07
C ALA A 61 -9.44 -11.91 7.33
N ARG A 62 -10.73 -11.73 7.65
CA ARG A 62 -11.33 -12.15 8.92
C ARG A 62 -11.31 -13.65 9.15
N ASP A 63 -11.41 -14.46 8.10
CA ASP A 63 -11.55 -15.92 8.23
C ASP A 63 -10.28 -16.68 7.81
N LEU A 64 -9.22 -15.96 7.43
CA LEU A 64 -7.94 -16.55 7.06
C LEU A 64 -7.27 -17.27 8.26
N THR A 65 -6.40 -18.22 7.99
CA THR A 65 -5.59 -18.84 9.03
C THR A 65 -4.46 -17.89 9.49
N ALA A 66 -3.83 -18.20 10.64
CA ALA A 66 -2.66 -17.46 11.12
C ALA A 66 -1.53 -17.45 10.07
N ASP A 67 -1.24 -18.60 9.45
CA ASP A 67 -0.23 -18.74 8.40
C ASP A 67 -0.57 -17.92 7.15
N GLU A 68 -1.85 -17.83 6.79
CA GLU A 68 -2.28 -17.01 5.66
C GLU A 68 -2.13 -15.52 5.93
N LEU A 69 -2.50 -15.05 7.13
CA LEU A 69 -2.27 -13.64 7.51
C LEU A 69 -0.79 -13.31 7.60
N THR A 70 0.04 -14.20 8.15
CA THR A 70 1.49 -14.05 8.16
C THR A 70 2.06 -13.99 6.74
N GLY A 71 1.53 -14.79 5.81
CA GLY A 71 1.91 -14.74 4.39
C GLY A 71 1.55 -13.42 3.71
N LEU A 72 0.36 -12.87 4.00
CA LEU A 72 -0.05 -11.56 3.50
C LEU A 72 0.78 -10.43 4.12
N ASP A 73 1.04 -10.50 5.42
CA ASP A 73 1.86 -9.51 6.13
C ASP A 73 3.30 -9.48 5.61
N ARG A 74 3.92 -10.64 5.40
CA ARG A 74 5.24 -10.77 4.77
C ARG A 74 5.26 -10.16 3.36
N SER A 75 4.19 -10.30 2.59
CA SER A 75 4.09 -9.71 1.25
C SER A 75 3.98 -8.18 1.33
N CYS A 76 3.16 -7.66 2.24
CA CYS A 76 3.05 -6.22 2.51
C CYS A 76 4.40 -5.62 2.93
N GLU A 77 5.05 -6.23 3.92
CA GLU A 77 6.36 -5.85 4.44
C GLU A 77 7.40 -5.75 3.32
N ARG A 78 7.48 -6.77 2.47
CA ARG A 78 8.42 -6.76 1.34
C ARG A 78 8.09 -5.67 0.33
N LEU A 79 6.83 -5.49 -0.05
CA LEU A 79 6.45 -4.46 -1.02
C LEU A 79 6.73 -3.05 -0.52
N LEU A 80 6.49 -2.78 0.77
CA LEU A 80 6.84 -1.52 1.43
C LEU A 80 8.35 -1.28 1.42
N HIS A 81 9.14 -2.32 1.68
CA HIS A 81 10.59 -2.24 1.66
C HIS A 81 11.16 -2.08 0.25
N GLU A 82 10.62 -2.78 -0.75
CA GLU A 82 11.04 -2.65 -2.15
C GLU A 82 10.82 -1.22 -2.70
N ILE A 83 9.78 -0.53 -2.24
CA ILE A 83 9.48 0.86 -2.64
C ILE A 83 10.05 1.91 -1.66
N ASP A 84 10.79 1.47 -0.63
CA ASP A 84 11.61 2.34 0.23
C ASP A 84 12.82 2.86 -0.56
N ARG A 85 12.63 3.93 -1.31
CA ARG A 85 13.61 4.47 -2.24
C ARG A 85 13.68 6.00 -2.16
N ALA A 86 14.89 6.54 -2.26
CA ALA A 86 15.14 7.97 -2.22
C ALA A 86 14.40 8.75 -3.32
N ASP A 87 14.26 8.17 -4.52
CA ASP A 87 13.59 8.81 -5.65
C ASP A 87 12.05 8.85 -5.51
N VAL A 88 11.46 7.87 -4.82
CA VAL A 88 10.04 7.89 -4.43
C VAL A 88 9.83 8.89 -3.29
N HIS A 89 10.71 8.87 -2.28
CA HIS A 89 10.65 9.83 -1.17
C HIS A 89 10.72 11.28 -1.64
N ALA A 90 11.59 11.58 -2.62
CA ALA A 90 11.70 12.91 -3.20
C ALA A 90 10.40 13.42 -3.86
N VAL A 91 9.48 12.54 -4.23
CA VAL A 91 8.18 12.89 -4.83
C VAL A 91 7.07 12.93 -3.78
N THR A 92 7.02 11.93 -2.90
CA THR A 92 5.98 11.85 -1.87
C THR A 92 6.23 12.84 -0.74
N ASP A 93 7.47 13.27 -0.55
CA ASP A 93 7.98 14.05 0.58
C ASP A 93 7.67 13.36 1.93
N GLY A 94 7.78 14.10 3.02
CA GLY A 94 7.39 13.70 4.36
C GLY A 94 8.57 13.36 5.27
N SER A 95 8.29 13.29 6.57
CA SER A 95 9.20 12.68 7.55
C SER A 95 9.38 11.18 7.27
N ASP A 96 10.27 10.51 8.00
CA ASP A 96 10.44 9.06 7.91
C ASP A 96 9.08 8.32 8.06
N ASP A 97 8.25 8.71 9.03
CA ASP A 97 6.89 8.16 9.21
C ASP A 97 5.95 8.52 8.06
N GLY A 98 5.98 9.79 7.61
CA GLY A 98 5.16 10.26 6.49
C GLY A 98 5.45 9.47 5.22
N PHE A 99 6.73 9.18 4.95
CA PHE A 99 7.13 8.37 3.81
C PHE A 99 6.66 6.92 3.93
N LEU A 100 6.74 6.32 5.12
CA LEU A 100 6.15 5.00 5.35
C LEU A 100 4.65 5.00 5.03
N TYR A 101 3.91 6.02 5.44
CA TYR A 101 2.47 6.06 5.19
C TYR A 101 2.12 6.31 3.72
N ALA A 102 2.96 7.07 3.01
CA ALA A 102 2.86 7.20 1.55
C ALA A 102 3.09 5.87 0.84
N ARG A 103 4.07 5.07 1.27
CA ARG A 103 4.27 3.70 0.78
C ARG A 103 3.06 2.80 1.08
N GLY A 104 2.45 2.97 2.25
CA GLY A 104 1.17 2.35 2.60
C GLY A 104 0.05 2.67 1.60
N PHE A 105 -0.09 3.94 1.20
CA PHE A 105 -1.05 4.37 0.18
C PHE A 105 -0.78 3.73 -1.19
N ILE A 106 0.49 3.73 -1.62
CA ILE A 106 0.92 3.13 -2.89
C ILE A 106 0.56 1.63 -2.95
N VAL A 107 0.82 0.89 -1.88
CA VAL A 107 0.45 -0.54 -1.78
C VAL A 107 -1.06 -0.72 -1.73
N ALA A 108 -1.79 0.10 -0.97
CA ALA A 108 -3.25 0.03 -0.87
C ALA A 108 -3.94 0.24 -2.23
N LEU A 109 -3.39 1.07 -3.11
CA LEU A 109 -3.93 1.34 -4.44
C LEU A 109 -3.80 0.16 -5.40
N GLY A 110 -3.08 -0.91 -5.03
CA GLY A 110 -3.01 -2.16 -5.76
C GLY A 110 -1.86 -2.24 -6.77
N ARG A 111 -1.77 -3.41 -7.43
CA ARG A 111 -0.60 -3.83 -8.21
C ARG A 111 -0.23 -2.84 -9.32
N ASP A 112 -1.21 -2.36 -10.06
CA ASP A 112 -0.95 -1.51 -11.24
C ASP A 112 -0.39 -0.15 -10.83
N PHE A 113 -0.92 0.46 -9.77
CA PHE A 113 -0.41 1.72 -9.26
C PHE A 113 0.97 1.54 -8.63
N TYR A 114 1.16 0.50 -7.82
CA TYR A 114 2.47 0.14 -7.27
C TYR A 114 3.53 -0.01 -8.37
N THR A 115 3.20 -0.76 -9.44
CA THR A 115 4.09 -0.99 -10.57
C THR A 115 4.39 0.30 -11.33
N ALA A 116 3.39 1.16 -11.51
CA ALA A 116 3.56 2.45 -12.17
C ALA A 116 4.52 3.37 -11.38
N VAL A 117 4.37 3.44 -10.05
CA VAL A 117 5.28 4.21 -9.19
C VAL A 117 6.68 3.61 -9.16
N ALA A 118 6.80 2.29 -9.06
CA ALA A 118 8.09 1.60 -9.06
C ALA A 118 8.88 1.87 -10.37
N ALA A 119 8.18 1.97 -11.50
CA ALA A 119 8.77 2.29 -12.80
C ALA A 119 9.03 3.80 -12.99
N ASN A 120 8.16 4.66 -12.46
CA ASN A 120 8.27 6.11 -12.54
C ASN A 120 7.80 6.75 -11.22
N PRO A 121 8.72 7.15 -10.32
CA PRO A 121 8.38 7.74 -9.03
C PRO A 121 7.44 8.95 -9.12
N LEU A 122 7.49 9.71 -10.22
CA LEU A 122 6.62 10.87 -10.46
C LEU A 122 5.13 10.53 -10.53
N ILE A 123 4.76 9.25 -10.66
CA ILE A 123 3.37 8.79 -10.60
C ILE A 123 2.82 8.79 -9.17
N ALA A 124 3.68 8.74 -8.14
CA ALA A 124 3.24 8.80 -6.75
C ALA A 124 2.42 10.07 -6.48
N VAL A 125 1.48 10.00 -5.55
CA VAL A 125 0.65 11.16 -5.15
C VAL A 125 1.30 11.82 -3.93
N PRO A 126 1.79 13.06 -4.03
CA PRO A 126 2.37 13.78 -2.89
C PRO A 126 1.37 13.91 -1.74
N ASP A 127 1.85 13.78 -0.50
CA ASP A 127 1.05 13.86 0.74
C ASP A 127 -0.11 12.85 0.87
N ALA A 128 -0.26 11.89 -0.05
CA ALA A 128 -1.25 10.83 0.12
C ALA A 128 -0.73 9.76 1.08
N ASP A 129 -1.54 9.41 2.07
CA ASP A 129 -1.17 8.46 3.11
C ASP A 129 -2.20 7.32 3.28
N CYS A 130 -1.72 6.20 3.79
CA CYS A 130 -2.55 5.13 4.32
C CYS A 130 -1.77 4.35 5.37
N GLU A 131 -1.53 4.98 6.53
CA GLU A 131 -0.81 4.38 7.68
C GLU A 131 -1.33 2.98 8.02
N SER A 132 -2.66 2.81 8.04
CA SER A 132 -3.30 1.55 8.39
C SER A 132 -2.83 0.39 7.52
N MET A 133 -2.50 0.63 6.24
CA MET A 133 -2.05 -0.41 5.34
C MET A 133 -0.68 -1.00 5.74
N CYS A 134 0.21 -0.18 6.31
CA CYS A 134 1.57 -0.57 6.67
C CYS A 134 1.62 -1.74 7.67
N TYR A 135 0.61 -1.82 8.53
CA TYR A 135 0.50 -2.78 9.62
C TYR A 135 -0.83 -3.55 9.61
N PHE A 136 -1.54 -3.53 8.47
CA PHE A 136 -2.92 -4.03 8.40
C PHE A 136 -3.04 -5.49 8.83
N PHE A 137 -2.30 -6.37 8.16
CA PHE A 137 -2.41 -7.82 8.37
C PHE A 137 -1.82 -8.24 9.71
N SER A 138 -0.74 -7.60 10.18
CA SER A 138 -0.19 -7.84 11.51
C SER A 138 -1.19 -7.47 12.62
N HIS A 139 -1.93 -6.36 12.47
CA HIS A 139 -3.00 -5.98 13.40
C HIS A 139 -4.19 -6.95 13.35
N VAL A 140 -4.61 -7.41 12.17
CA VAL A 140 -5.66 -8.43 12.06
C VAL A 140 -5.21 -9.74 12.72
N HIS A 141 -3.96 -10.16 12.49
CA HIS A 141 -3.39 -11.35 13.12
C HIS A 141 -3.37 -11.22 14.64
N HIS A 142 -2.86 -10.11 15.17
CA HIS A 142 -2.85 -9.84 16.62
C HIS A 142 -4.25 -9.82 17.24
N LYS A 143 -5.20 -9.16 16.58
CA LYS A 143 -6.59 -9.13 17.06
C LYS A 143 -7.24 -10.53 17.13
N ARG A 144 -6.84 -11.44 16.24
CA ARG A 144 -7.45 -12.79 16.14
C ARG A 144 -6.72 -13.86 16.95
N PHE A 145 -5.40 -13.79 17.02
CA PHE A 145 -4.56 -14.84 17.58
C PHE A 145 -3.73 -14.36 18.79
N GLY A 146 -3.86 -13.09 19.18
CA GLY A 146 -3.19 -12.53 20.36
C GLY A 146 -1.68 -12.32 20.22
N THR A 147 -1.13 -12.49 19.01
CA THR A 147 0.29 -12.39 18.71
C THR A 147 0.52 -11.65 17.40
N PHE A 148 1.66 -11.00 17.22
CA PHE A 148 2.05 -10.47 15.91
C PHE A 148 2.64 -11.60 15.04
N PRO A 149 2.49 -11.53 13.71
CA PRO A 149 3.04 -12.53 12.82
C PRO A 149 4.57 -12.55 12.91
N ASP A 150 5.16 -13.74 12.95
CA ASP A 150 6.59 -13.93 12.70
C ASP A 150 6.78 -14.15 11.19
N THR A 151 7.15 -13.08 10.48
CA THR A 151 7.40 -13.16 9.04
C THR A 151 8.67 -13.94 8.73
N GLY A 152 9.54 -14.22 9.71
CA GLY A 152 10.84 -14.86 9.49
C GLY A 152 11.76 -14.08 8.53
N SER A 153 11.43 -12.82 8.27
CA SER A 153 12.24 -11.91 7.45
C SER A 153 13.09 -11.02 8.38
N SER A 154 14.15 -10.43 7.82
CA SER A 154 14.93 -9.38 8.48
C SER A 154 14.55 -7.99 7.98
N ILE A 155 13.42 -7.86 7.28
CA ILE A 155 12.98 -6.62 6.65
C ILE A 155 12.39 -5.71 7.72
N SER A 156 12.84 -4.45 7.74
CA SER A 156 12.17 -3.38 8.46
C SER A 156 11.17 -2.68 7.54
N ARG A 157 10.03 -2.27 8.10
CA ARG A 157 9.07 -1.39 7.41
C ARG A 157 9.52 0.07 7.46
N GLU A 158 10.36 0.43 8.44
CA GLU A 158 10.85 1.80 8.62
C GLU A 158 11.50 2.34 7.34
N SER A 159 11.38 3.65 7.15
CA SER A 159 11.96 4.35 6.01
C SER A 159 13.49 4.31 6.04
N CYS A 160 14.08 4.40 4.85
CA CYS A 160 15.54 4.43 4.68
C CYS A 160 16.26 3.13 5.12
N THR A 161 15.55 2.00 5.17
CA THR A 161 16.11 0.70 5.58
C THR A 161 16.44 -0.20 4.40
N ASN A 162 15.90 0.08 3.20
CA ASN A 162 16.35 -0.56 1.97
C ASN A 162 17.62 0.11 1.44
N HIS A 163 18.78 -0.42 1.81
CA HIS A 163 20.07 0.14 1.40
C HIS A 163 20.24 0.25 -0.13
N ASP A 164 19.62 -0.63 -0.92
CA ASP A 164 19.68 -0.56 -2.38
C ASP A 164 18.86 0.61 -2.94
N GLY A 165 17.82 1.04 -2.21
CA GLY A 165 16.96 2.18 -2.55
C GLY A 165 17.50 3.54 -2.09
N TRP A 166 18.55 3.54 -1.27
CA TRP A 166 19.14 4.72 -0.64
C TRP A 166 20.67 4.74 -0.80
N PRO A 167 21.18 4.88 -2.04
CA PRO A 167 22.61 4.96 -2.28
C PRO A 167 23.20 6.28 -1.74
N ASP A 168 24.38 6.19 -1.12
CA ASP A 168 25.18 7.32 -0.61
C ASP A 168 25.56 8.36 -1.68
#